data_AF-A0A2M7GB31-F1
#
_entry.id   AF-A0A2M7GB31-F1
#
_cell.length_a   1.000
_cell.length_b   1.000
_cell.length_c   1.000
_cell.angle_alpha   90.00
_cell.angle_beta   90.00
_cell.angle_gamma   90.00
#
_symmetry.space_group_name_H-M   'P 1'
#
loop_
_entity.id
_entity.type
_entity.pdbx_description
1 polymer ?
#
loop_
_entity_poly.entity_id
_entity_poly.type
_entity_poly.pdbx_seq_one_letter_code
_entity_poly.pdbx_strand_id
1 'polypeptide(L)'
;MVDVQYSLADVAKITGKSEKTISRWIKSGKLPAVRHGTGYLINEIDIPLRLDASISRHDFIQKRLLVSASSEVTTASAAPVSRGVDISGLIDVEKVAGLITGGQVDTPGKNLENLSLMLQKHQTELEKIIREQNELAEKYARATYKIGQLEERNRQLEEVNHRHEQKLQLLPMPEQWTNTQKEMGTLREDLVQKEISYQTRVNLLEQELKQEKEVKSSLENALEQEKNKNFWQRLGALFK
;
A
#
# COMPACT_ATOMS: atom_id res chain seq x y z
N MET A 1 29.82 17.46 -12.74
CA MET A 1 28.81 16.86 -11.82
C MET A 1 28.54 15.47 -12.36
N VAL A 2 28.59 14.44 -11.53
CA VAL A 2 28.36 13.05 -11.98
C VAL A 2 26.86 12.86 -12.10
N ASP A 3 26.38 12.57 -13.31
CA ASP A 3 24.95 12.30 -13.53
C ASP A 3 24.56 11.03 -12.78
N VAL A 4 23.64 11.16 -11.83
CA VAL A 4 23.13 10.02 -11.06
C VAL A 4 22.23 9.20 -11.97
N GLN A 5 22.65 7.97 -12.25
CA GLN A 5 21.93 7.02 -13.11
C GLN A 5 21.27 5.94 -12.27
N TYR A 6 20.00 5.67 -12.55
CA TYR A 6 19.19 4.68 -11.83
C TYR A 6 18.94 3.46 -12.70
N SER A 7 18.94 2.29 -12.04
CA SER A 7 18.53 1.04 -12.69
C SER A 7 17.01 0.97 -12.82
N LEU A 8 16.53 0.06 -13.67
CA LEU A 8 15.09 -0.17 -13.86
C LEU A 8 14.36 -0.48 -12.54
N ALA A 9 15.01 -1.25 -11.67
CA ALA A 9 14.46 -1.65 -10.37
C ALA A 9 14.34 -0.46 -9.42
N ASP A 10 15.29 0.48 -9.48
CA ASP A 10 15.26 1.68 -8.65
C ASP A 10 14.18 2.65 -9.12
N VAL A 11 14.03 2.81 -10.44
CA VAL A 11 12.92 3.61 -11.01
C VAL A 11 11.56 2.98 -10.69
N ALA A 12 11.47 1.65 -10.63
CA ALA A 12 10.25 0.95 -10.20
C ALA A 12 9.85 1.29 -8.76
N LYS A 13 10.84 1.35 -7.86
CA LYS A 13 10.63 1.77 -6.46
C LYS A 13 10.21 3.23 -6.37
N ILE A 14 10.89 4.13 -7.08
CA ILE A 14 10.63 5.59 -7.03
C ILE A 14 9.23 5.92 -7.57
N THR A 15 8.84 5.31 -8.69
CA THR A 15 7.56 5.61 -9.36
C THR A 15 6.38 4.78 -8.84
N GLY A 16 6.64 3.75 -8.02
CA GLY A 16 5.63 2.79 -7.57
C GLY A 16 5.01 1.97 -8.72
N LYS A 17 5.70 1.83 -9.84
CA LYS A 17 5.26 1.05 -11.02
C LYS A 17 6.11 -0.22 -11.15
N SER A 18 5.57 -1.22 -11.84
CA SER A 18 6.33 -2.43 -12.13
C SER A 18 7.42 -2.17 -13.17
N GLU A 19 8.54 -2.87 -13.07
CA GLU A 19 9.65 -2.86 -14.04
C GLU A 19 9.18 -3.09 -15.48
N LYS A 20 8.18 -3.95 -15.67
CA LYS A 20 7.55 -4.22 -16.98
C LYS A 20 6.85 -2.99 -17.55
N THR A 21 6.25 -2.16 -16.70
CA THR A 21 5.59 -0.91 -17.09
C THR A 21 6.62 0.13 -17.51
N ILE A 22 7.71 0.26 -16.75
CA ILE A 22 8.82 1.15 -17.06
C ILE A 22 9.51 0.72 -18.36
N SER A 23 9.73 -0.59 -18.55
CA SER A 23 10.24 -1.15 -19.81
C SER A 23 9.36 -0.78 -21.02
N ARG A 24 8.04 -0.75 -20.85
CA ARG A 24 7.11 -0.32 -21.91
C ARG A 24 7.21 1.18 -22.18
N TRP A 25 7.45 2.00 -21.16
CA TRP A 25 7.65 3.44 -21.33
C TRP A 25 8.93 3.75 -22.10
N ILE A 26 10.02 3.03 -21.80
CA ILE A 26 11.27 3.12 -22.57
C ILE A 26 11.03 2.70 -24.03
N LYS A 27 10.40 1.53 -24.26
CA LYS A 27 10.10 1.05 -25.62
C LYS A 27 9.15 1.93 -26.42
N SER A 28 8.28 2.68 -25.75
CA SER A 28 7.35 3.63 -26.38
C SER A 28 7.94 5.04 -26.52
N GLY A 29 9.20 5.25 -26.13
CA GLY A 29 9.87 6.56 -26.20
C GLY A 29 9.37 7.58 -25.18
N LYS A 30 8.56 7.16 -24.20
CA LYS A 30 8.03 8.03 -23.14
C LYS A 30 9.03 8.30 -22.02
N LEU A 31 10.05 7.46 -21.90
CA LEU A 31 11.11 7.59 -20.89
C LEU A 31 12.46 7.38 -21.58
N PRO A 32 13.32 8.42 -21.67
CA PRO A 32 14.65 8.25 -22.22
C PRO A 32 15.49 7.37 -21.29
N ALA A 33 16.19 6.40 -21.87
CA ALA A 33 17.06 5.49 -21.14
C ALA A 33 18.22 5.03 -22.02
N VAL A 34 19.39 4.87 -21.41
CA VAL A 34 20.60 4.35 -22.07
C VAL A 34 20.67 2.85 -21.81
N ARG A 35 20.78 2.04 -22.87
CA ARG A 35 20.94 0.59 -22.73
C ARG A 35 22.36 0.30 -22.25
N HIS A 36 22.48 -0.37 -21.10
CA HIS A 36 23.76 -0.75 -20.52
C HIS A 36 23.76 -2.24 -20.20
N GLY A 37 24.49 -3.03 -21.00
CA GLY A 37 24.48 -4.49 -20.92
C GLY A 37 23.09 -5.08 -21.18
N THR A 38 22.59 -5.85 -20.21
CA THR A 38 21.26 -6.47 -20.24
C THR A 38 20.14 -5.57 -19.70
N GLY A 39 20.47 -4.39 -19.17
CA GLY A 39 19.54 -3.46 -18.52
C GLY A 39 19.45 -2.09 -19.19
N TYR A 40 18.72 -1.19 -18.53
CA TYR A 40 18.61 0.22 -18.89
C TYR A 40 19.01 1.08 -17.70
N LEU A 41 19.71 2.18 -17.99
CA LEU A 41 20.06 3.24 -17.06
C LEU A 41 19.26 4.48 -17.43
N ILE A 42 18.61 5.07 -16.43
CA ILE A 42 17.71 6.22 -16.59
C ILE A 42 18.29 7.35 -15.75
N ASN A 43 18.40 8.54 -16.33
CA ASN A 43 18.90 9.71 -15.61
C ASN A 43 17.84 10.19 -14.62
N GLU A 44 18.30 10.77 -13.51
CA GLU A 44 17.42 11.30 -12.46
C GLU A 44 16.38 12.31 -12.96
N ILE A 45 16.79 13.18 -13.90
CA ILE A 45 15.98 14.29 -14.42
C ILE A 45 14.79 13.77 -15.24
N ASP A 46 14.95 12.59 -15.85
CA ASP A 46 13.97 11.99 -16.75
C ASP A 46 12.92 11.16 -16.01
N ILE A 47 13.11 10.89 -14.71
CA ILE A 47 12.15 10.12 -13.92
C ILE A 47 10.95 11.02 -13.60
N PRO A 48 9.74 10.70 -14.11
CA PRO A 48 8.56 11.52 -13.90
C PRO A 48 8.18 11.54 -12.41
N LEU A 49 8.55 12.66 -11.78
CA LEU A 49 8.21 13.11 -10.42
C LEU A 49 8.57 12.12 -9.31
N ARG A 50 9.52 12.53 -8.47
CA ARG A 50 9.60 12.01 -7.10
C ARG A 50 8.20 12.15 -6.48
N LEU A 51 7.60 11.02 -6.11
CA LEU A 51 6.68 11.05 -4.98
C LEU A 51 7.54 11.51 -3.81
N ASP A 52 7.46 12.81 -3.53
CA ASP A 52 8.15 13.44 -2.42
C ASP A 52 7.86 12.59 -1.18
N ALA A 53 8.89 12.00 -0.57
CA ALA A 53 8.74 11.07 0.54
C ALA A 53 8.11 11.74 1.78
N SER A 54 7.94 13.06 1.75
CA SER A 54 7.21 13.89 2.71
C SER A 54 5.70 13.88 2.52
N ILE A 55 5.19 13.53 1.33
CA ILE A 55 3.76 13.54 1.01
C ILE A 55 3.22 12.12 1.15
N SER A 56 2.69 11.85 2.33
CA SER A 56 1.93 10.65 2.65
C SER A 56 0.91 10.36 1.55
N ARG A 57 0.90 9.12 1.05
CA ARG A 57 -0.08 8.57 0.09
C ARG A 57 -1.53 8.91 0.47
N HIS A 58 -1.76 9.12 1.76
CA HIS A 58 -3.05 9.48 2.33
C HIS A 58 -3.54 10.88 1.94
N ASP A 59 -2.64 11.87 1.89
CA ASP A 59 -2.98 13.27 1.54
C ASP A 59 -3.32 13.41 0.06
N PHE A 60 -2.64 12.66 -0.80
CA PHE A 60 -2.92 12.65 -2.24
C PHE A 60 -4.30 12.06 -2.55
N ILE A 61 -4.68 11.00 -1.85
CA ILE A 61 -6.01 10.37 -2.00
C ILE A 61 -7.11 11.32 -1.51
N GLN A 62 -6.90 11.99 -0.36
CA GLN A 62 -7.85 12.96 0.17
C GLN A 62 -8.04 14.17 -0.77
N LYS A 63 -6.94 14.75 -1.29
CA LYS A 63 -7.01 15.86 -2.25
C LYS A 63 -7.72 15.46 -3.55
N ARG A 64 -7.52 14.23 -4.02
CA ARG A 64 -8.18 13.75 -5.25
C ARG A 64 -9.68 13.50 -5.05
N LEU A 65 -10.09 12.97 -3.89
CA LEU A 65 -11.50 12.77 -3.56
C LEU A 65 -12.25 14.10 -3.39
N LEU A 66 -11.59 15.13 -2.82
CA LEU A 66 -12.15 16.47 -2.69
C LEU A 66 -12.34 17.18 -4.05
N VAL A 67 -11.43 16.97 -5.00
CA VAL A 67 -11.54 17.54 -6.36
C VAL A 67 -12.59 16.82 -7.20
N SER A 68 -12.80 15.52 -7.00
CA SER A 68 -13.85 14.75 -7.71
C SER A 68 -15.28 15.08 -7.26
N ALA A 69 -15.47 15.77 -6.13
CA ALA A 69 -16.79 16.21 -5.67
C ALA A 69 -17.25 17.54 -6.30
N SER A 70 -16.38 18.24 -7.05
CA SER A 70 -16.65 19.59 -7.58
C SER A 70 -16.64 19.70 -9.11
N SER A 71 -16.68 18.60 -9.85
CA SER A 71 -16.77 18.62 -11.32
C SER A 71 -17.91 17.73 -11.79
N GLU A 72 -18.97 18.38 -12.26
CA GLU A 72 -20.15 17.80 -12.89
C GLU A 72 -19.77 16.82 -14.00
N VAL A 73 -20.47 15.68 -14.00
CA VAL A 73 -20.36 14.63 -15.01
C VAL A 73 -20.99 15.12 -16.31
N THR A 74 -20.16 15.48 -17.29
CA THR A 74 -20.52 15.44 -18.72
C THR A 74 -19.72 14.32 -19.37
N THR A 75 -20.34 13.14 -19.50
CA THR A 75 -19.80 12.09 -20.36
C THR A 75 -20.77 11.83 -21.50
N ALA A 76 -20.43 12.42 -22.63
CA ALA A 76 -20.92 12.06 -23.94
C ALA A 76 -20.46 10.64 -24.34
N SER A 77 -21.38 9.93 -24.98
CA SER A 77 -21.23 8.96 -26.08
C SER A 77 -19.84 8.38 -26.40
N ALA A 78 -19.74 7.04 -26.36
CA ALA A 78 -19.10 6.27 -27.43
C ALA A 78 -19.61 4.82 -27.42
N ALA A 79 -20.35 4.45 -28.48
CA ALA A 79 -20.86 3.10 -28.72
C ALA A 79 -19.73 2.11 -29.10
N PRO A 80 -19.86 0.81 -28.78
CA PRO A 80 -18.91 -0.20 -29.22
C PRO A 80 -19.22 -0.66 -30.65
N VAL A 81 -18.34 -0.32 -31.59
CA VAL A 81 -18.31 -0.93 -32.94
C VAL A 81 -17.65 -2.30 -32.83
N SER A 82 -18.46 -3.35 -32.74
CA SER A 82 -18.01 -4.75 -32.89
C SER A 82 -18.04 -5.13 -34.37
N ARG A 83 -16.87 -5.53 -34.88
CA ARG A 83 -16.61 -5.96 -36.26
C ARG A 83 -17.42 -7.23 -36.58
N GLY A 84 -18.25 -7.16 -37.63
CA GLY A 84 -18.81 -8.34 -38.28
C GLY A 84 -17.71 -9.10 -39.03
N VAL A 85 -17.75 -10.43 -38.94
CA VAL A 85 -16.97 -11.34 -39.77
C VAL A 85 -17.79 -11.59 -41.03
N ASP A 86 -17.31 -11.15 -42.19
CA ASP A 86 -17.90 -11.47 -43.49
C ASP A 86 -17.68 -12.95 -43.82
N ILE A 87 -18.77 -13.73 -43.86
CA ILE A 87 -18.80 -15.17 -44.23
C ILE A 87 -19.27 -15.33 -45.69
N SER A 88 -18.99 -14.37 -46.57
CA SER A 88 -19.46 -14.39 -47.96
C SER A 88 -18.41 -14.81 -48.99
N GLY A 89 -17.26 -15.35 -48.56
CA GLY A 89 -16.15 -15.72 -49.45
C GLY A 89 -15.82 -17.20 -49.58
N LEU A 90 -16.59 -18.12 -48.99
CA LEU A 90 -16.18 -19.53 -48.83
C LEU A 90 -16.93 -20.55 -49.70
N ILE A 91 -17.72 -20.12 -50.68
CA ILE A 91 -18.35 -21.05 -51.63
C ILE A 91 -17.98 -20.63 -53.05
N ASP A 92 -16.83 -21.12 -53.48
CA ASP A 92 -16.32 -21.06 -54.85
C ASP A 92 -17.13 -22.05 -55.71
N VAL A 93 -18.35 -21.65 -56.10
CA VAL A 93 -19.33 -22.44 -56.87
C VAL A 93 -18.77 -22.86 -58.25
N GLU A 94 -17.72 -22.21 -58.73
CA GLU A 94 -17.07 -22.54 -60.01
C GLU A 94 -16.38 -23.92 -60.00
N LYS A 95 -15.94 -24.42 -58.84
CA LYS A 95 -15.29 -25.74 -58.76
C LYS A 95 -16.25 -26.92 -58.75
N VAL A 96 -17.54 -26.70 -58.44
CA VAL A 96 -18.55 -27.76 -58.42
C VAL A 96 -19.17 -27.97 -59.80
N ALA A 97 -19.18 -26.94 -60.66
CA ALA A 97 -19.77 -27.00 -62.00
C ALA A 97 -18.90 -27.72 -63.05
N GLY A 98 -17.61 -27.92 -62.80
CA GLY A 98 -16.68 -28.57 -63.73
C GLY A 98 -16.69 -30.10 -63.73
N LEU A 99 -17.45 -30.76 -62.85
CA LEU A 99 -17.37 -32.22 -62.66
C LEU A 99 -18.36 -33.06 -63.47
N ILE A 100 -19.32 -32.47 -64.18
CA ILE A 100 -20.47 -33.22 -64.74
C ILE A 100 -20.41 -33.38 -66.28
N THR A 101 -19.54 -32.67 -66.99
CA THR A 101 -19.49 -32.70 -68.46
C THR A 101 -18.11 -33.12 -68.99
N GLY A 102 -17.85 -34.41 -68.95
CA GLY A 102 -16.69 -35.01 -69.62
C GLY A 102 -16.73 -36.52 -69.52
N GLY A 103 -17.25 -37.19 -70.57
CA GLY A 103 -17.16 -38.63 -70.68
C GLY A 103 -15.70 -39.06 -70.69
N GLN A 104 -15.27 -39.73 -69.61
CA GLN A 104 -13.91 -40.22 -69.47
C GLN A 104 -13.94 -41.73 -69.29
N VAL A 105 -13.36 -42.39 -70.30
CA VAL A 105 -13.09 -43.82 -70.43
C VAL A 105 -12.62 -44.43 -69.12
N ASP A 106 -13.26 -45.55 -68.74
CA ASP A 106 -12.91 -46.40 -67.61
C ASP A 106 -11.42 -46.78 -67.63
N THR A 107 -10.64 -46.09 -66.79
CA THR A 107 -9.32 -46.55 -66.36
C THR A 107 -9.42 -46.88 -64.87
N PRO A 108 -9.63 -48.16 -64.49
CA PRO A 108 -9.98 -48.55 -63.11
C PRO A 108 -8.90 -48.22 -62.07
N GLY A 109 -7.66 -47.88 -62.48
CA GLY A 109 -6.57 -47.50 -61.58
C GLY A 109 -6.66 -46.07 -61.02
N LYS A 110 -7.12 -45.09 -61.80
CA LYS A 110 -7.06 -43.66 -61.42
C LYS A 110 -8.11 -43.27 -60.37
N ASN A 111 -9.26 -43.93 -60.37
CA ASN A 111 -10.32 -43.69 -59.39
C ASN A 111 -9.93 -44.21 -57.99
N LEU A 112 -9.13 -45.27 -57.93
CA LEU A 112 -8.68 -45.89 -56.68
C LEU A 112 -7.57 -45.07 -56.02
N GLU A 113 -6.65 -44.51 -56.82
CA GLU A 113 -5.62 -43.56 -56.35
C GLU A 113 -6.24 -42.24 -55.84
N ASN A 114 -7.29 -41.73 -56.49
CA ASN A 114 -7.98 -40.52 -56.05
C ASN A 114 -8.75 -40.73 -54.73
N LEU A 115 -9.40 -41.89 -54.56
CA LEU A 115 -10.04 -42.27 -53.30
C LEU A 115 -9.01 -42.47 -52.18
N SER A 116 -7.88 -43.11 -52.47
CA SER A 116 -6.78 -43.28 -51.53
C SER A 116 -6.21 -41.92 -51.08
N LEU A 117 -6.03 -40.98 -52.02
CA LEU A 117 -5.59 -39.62 -51.71
C LEU A 117 -6.62 -38.84 -50.87
N MET A 118 -7.92 -39.01 -51.15
CA MET A 118 -9.00 -38.41 -50.36
C MET A 118 -9.01 -38.95 -48.92
N LEU A 119 -8.92 -40.27 -48.75
CA LEU A 119 -8.85 -40.92 -47.45
C LEU A 119 -7.61 -40.47 -46.66
N GLN A 120 -6.46 -40.37 -47.34
CA GLN A 120 -5.23 -39.87 -46.73
C GLN A 120 -5.36 -38.42 -46.28
N LYS A 121 -5.96 -37.53 -47.09
CA LYS A 121 -6.25 -36.14 -46.70
C LYS A 121 -7.18 -36.09 -45.48
N HIS A 122 -8.27 -36.84 -45.51
CA HIS A 122 -9.21 -36.89 -44.40
C HIS A 122 -8.54 -37.44 -43.12
N GLN A 123 -7.66 -38.43 -43.23
CA GLN A 123 -6.88 -38.94 -42.10
C GLN A 123 -5.96 -37.86 -41.53
N THR A 124 -5.26 -37.10 -42.37
CA THR A 124 -4.42 -35.98 -41.90
C THR A 124 -5.24 -34.85 -41.26
N GLU A 125 -6.45 -34.58 -41.76
CA GLU A 125 -7.36 -33.60 -41.16
C GLU A 125 -7.87 -34.06 -39.79
N LEU A 126 -8.23 -35.33 -39.63
CA LEU A 126 -8.61 -35.90 -38.33
C LEU A 126 -7.47 -35.83 -37.33
N GLU A 127 -6.24 -36.17 -37.74
CA GLU A 127 -5.07 -36.03 -36.87
C GLU A 127 -4.85 -34.58 -36.45
N LYS A 128 -5.04 -33.61 -37.36
CA LYS A 128 -4.95 -32.19 -37.04
C LYS A 128 -6.01 -31.77 -36.01
N ILE A 129 -7.26 -32.18 -36.22
CA ILE A 129 -8.36 -31.90 -35.29
C ILE A 129 -8.07 -32.49 -33.91
N ILE A 130 -7.57 -33.73 -33.84
CA ILE A 130 -7.21 -34.38 -32.57
C ILE A 130 -6.11 -33.60 -31.85
N ARG A 131 -5.08 -33.13 -32.56
CA ARG A 131 -4.01 -32.29 -31.97
C ARG A 131 -4.57 -30.97 -31.45
N GLU A 132 -5.42 -30.30 -32.22
CA GLU A 132 -6.05 -29.04 -31.81
C GLU A 132 -6.95 -29.22 -30.58
N GLN A 133 -7.72 -30.31 -30.53
CA GLN A 133 -8.55 -30.66 -29.36
C GLN A 133 -7.68 -30.94 -28.12
N ASN A 134 -6.56 -31.64 -28.27
CA ASN A 134 -5.64 -31.89 -27.16
C ASN A 134 -4.99 -30.60 -26.64
N GLU A 135 -4.57 -29.69 -27.55
CA GLU A 135 -4.07 -28.37 -27.15
C GLU A 135 -5.13 -27.55 -26.42
N LEU A 136 -6.39 -27.61 -26.87
CA LEU A 136 -7.49 -26.92 -26.24
C LEU A 136 -7.78 -27.48 -24.84
N ALA A 137 -7.78 -28.80 -24.69
CA ALA A 137 -7.94 -29.46 -23.40
C ALA A 137 -6.81 -29.07 -22.42
N GLU A 138 -5.56 -29.01 -22.90
CA GLU A 138 -4.44 -28.57 -22.06
C GLU A 138 -4.58 -27.09 -21.65
N LYS A 139 -4.97 -26.21 -22.57
CA LYS A 139 -5.24 -24.80 -22.26
C LYS A 139 -6.37 -24.66 -21.24
N TYR A 140 -7.42 -25.46 -21.36
CA TYR A 140 -8.54 -25.49 -20.42
C TYR A 140 -8.08 -25.95 -19.03
N ALA A 141 -7.33 -27.05 -18.93
CA ALA A 141 -6.78 -27.53 -17.67
C ALA A 141 -5.90 -26.47 -16.97
N ARG A 142 -5.03 -25.80 -17.72
CA ARG A 142 -4.20 -24.70 -17.21
C ARG A 142 -5.03 -23.51 -16.72
N ALA A 143 -6.08 -23.15 -17.46
CA ALA A 143 -6.99 -22.07 -17.09
C ALA A 143 -7.76 -22.40 -15.80
N THR A 144 -8.32 -23.60 -15.70
CA THR A 144 -9.04 -24.06 -14.50
C THR A 144 -8.14 -24.10 -13.27
N TYR A 145 -6.91 -24.60 -13.41
CA TYR A 145 -5.92 -24.57 -12.33
C TYR A 145 -5.63 -23.14 -11.85
N LYS A 146 -5.46 -22.21 -12.80
CA LYS A 146 -5.22 -20.80 -12.48
C LYS A 146 -6.44 -20.13 -11.82
N ILE A 147 -7.65 -20.48 -12.22
CA ILE A 147 -8.88 -20.02 -11.57
C ILE A 147 -8.90 -20.49 -10.12
N GLY A 148 -8.64 -21.77 -9.85
CA GLY A 148 -8.60 -22.29 -8.48
C GLY A 148 -7.53 -21.61 -7.61
N GLN A 149 -6.36 -21.32 -8.16
CA GLN A 149 -5.34 -20.53 -7.44
C GLN A 149 -5.81 -19.11 -7.09
N LEU A 150 -6.55 -18.47 -7.99
CA LEU A 150 -7.10 -17.13 -7.76
C LEU A 150 -8.25 -17.15 -6.75
N GLU A 151 -9.12 -18.14 -6.81
CA GLU A 151 -10.21 -18.34 -5.84
C GLU A 151 -9.65 -18.55 -4.43
N GLU A 152 -8.62 -19.39 -4.28
CA GLU A 152 -7.97 -19.62 -2.99
C GLU A 152 -7.31 -18.34 -2.46
N ARG A 153 -6.63 -17.58 -3.34
CA ARG A 153 -6.06 -16.27 -2.97
C ARG A 153 -7.17 -15.29 -2.56
N ASN A 154 -8.32 -15.31 -3.24
CA ASN A 154 -9.43 -14.43 -2.93
C ASN A 154 -10.06 -14.78 -1.59
N ARG A 155 -10.26 -16.07 -1.30
CA ARG A 155 -10.70 -16.56 0.02
C ARG A 155 -9.78 -16.08 1.14
N GLN A 156 -8.46 -16.18 0.95
CA GLN A 156 -7.48 -15.69 1.92
C GLN A 156 -7.58 -14.17 2.14
N LEU A 157 -7.82 -13.40 1.07
CA LEU A 157 -8.03 -11.95 1.18
C LEU A 157 -9.33 -11.62 1.92
N GLU A 158 -10.40 -12.35 1.67
CA GLU A 158 -11.68 -12.21 2.36
C GLU A 158 -11.55 -12.52 3.86
N GLU A 159 -10.85 -13.60 4.23
CA GLU A 159 -10.55 -13.93 5.63
C GLU A 159 -9.75 -12.82 6.33
N VAL A 160 -8.72 -12.29 5.66
CA VAL A 160 -7.91 -11.20 6.21
C VAL A 160 -8.73 -9.93 6.34
N ASN A 161 -9.58 -9.62 5.36
CA ASN A 161 -10.45 -8.45 5.41
C ASN A 161 -11.46 -8.57 6.56
N HIS A 162 -12.06 -9.74 6.74
CA HIS A 162 -12.98 -10.01 7.85
C HIS A 162 -12.28 -9.87 9.21
N ARG A 163 -11.05 -10.37 9.36
CA ARG A 163 -10.24 -10.15 10.58
C ARG A 163 -9.93 -8.68 10.82
N HIS A 164 -9.65 -7.90 9.77
CA HIS A 164 -9.44 -6.46 9.92
C HIS A 164 -10.72 -5.75 10.33
N GLU A 165 -11.86 -6.12 9.76
CA GLU A 165 -13.16 -5.57 10.12
C GLU A 165 -13.50 -5.86 11.58
N GLN A 166 -13.29 -7.09 12.06
CA GLN A 166 -13.42 -7.43 13.48
C GLN A 166 -12.51 -6.58 14.37
N LYS A 167 -11.25 -6.35 13.96
CA LYS A 167 -10.33 -5.48 14.71
C LYS A 167 -10.77 -4.02 14.72
N LEU A 168 -11.31 -3.53 13.61
CA LEU A 168 -11.84 -2.17 13.52
C LEU A 168 -13.07 -1.99 14.43
N GLN A 169 -13.92 -3.01 14.55
CA GLN A 169 -15.06 -2.98 15.46
C GLN A 169 -14.66 -2.92 16.95
N LEU A 170 -13.48 -3.46 17.31
CA LEU A 170 -12.96 -3.39 18.67
C LEU A 170 -12.32 -2.03 19.01
N LEU A 171 -11.96 -1.24 18.00
CA LEU A 171 -11.39 0.07 18.23
C LEU A 171 -12.49 1.05 18.64
N PRO A 172 -12.22 1.93 19.61
CA PRO A 172 -13.15 2.99 19.95
C PRO A 172 -13.36 3.87 18.71
N MET A 173 -14.60 4.35 18.53
CA MET A 173 -14.91 5.30 17.47
C MET A 173 -13.97 6.52 17.60
N PRO A 174 -13.58 7.18 16.49
CA PRO A 174 -12.66 8.31 16.54
C PRO A 174 -13.10 9.40 17.53
N GLU A 175 -14.41 9.66 17.62
CA GLU A 175 -14.98 10.58 18.61
C GLU A 175 -14.72 10.13 20.05
N GLN A 176 -14.95 8.86 20.38
CA GLN A 176 -14.65 8.28 21.69
C GLN A 176 -13.17 8.40 22.02
N TRP A 177 -12.29 8.08 21.06
CA TRP A 177 -10.83 8.22 21.25
C TRP A 177 -10.43 9.67 21.53
N THR A 178 -10.96 10.63 20.77
CA THR A 178 -10.66 12.06 21.00
C THR A 178 -11.17 12.54 22.35
N ASN A 179 -12.34 12.07 22.80
CA ASN A 179 -12.88 12.39 24.12
C ASN A 179 -12.01 11.79 25.22
N THR A 180 -11.64 10.52 25.12
CA THR A 180 -10.72 9.87 26.06
C THR A 180 -9.36 10.58 26.11
N GLN A 181 -8.82 11.03 24.97
CA GLN A 181 -7.58 11.81 24.96
C GLN A 181 -7.73 13.16 25.66
N LYS A 182 -8.84 13.86 25.44
CA LYS A 182 -9.13 15.13 26.13
C LYS A 182 -9.26 14.91 27.63
N GLU A 183 -10.02 13.91 28.06
CA GLU A 183 -10.20 13.55 29.48
C GLU A 183 -8.86 13.18 30.14
N MET A 184 -8.02 12.39 29.46
CA MET A 184 -6.67 12.08 29.93
C MET A 184 -5.77 13.32 29.97
N GLY A 185 -5.94 14.26 29.05
CA GLY A 185 -5.27 15.55 29.04
C GLY A 185 -5.65 16.39 30.26
N THR A 186 -6.95 16.56 30.51
CA THR A 186 -7.45 17.31 31.67
C THR A 186 -7.01 16.68 32.99
N LEU A 187 -7.06 15.35 33.10
CA LEU A 187 -6.59 14.64 34.30
C LEU A 187 -5.09 14.84 34.54
N ARG A 188 -4.27 14.88 33.47
CA ARG A 188 -2.84 15.18 33.59
C ARG A 188 -2.61 16.61 34.05
N GLU A 189 -3.31 17.58 33.47
CA GLU A 189 -3.24 18.98 33.88
C GLU A 189 -3.62 19.15 35.36
N ASP A 190 -4.71 18.53 35.79
CA ASP A 190 -5.16 18.54 37.19
C ASP A 190 -4.14 17.92 38.15
N LEU A 191 -3.50 16.81 37.76
CA LEU A 191 -2.46 16.17 38.55
C LEU A 191 -1.22 17.06 38.69
N VAL A 192 -0.78 17.67 37.59
CA VAL A 192 0.35 18.61 37.59
C VAL A 192 0.04 19.83 38.46
N GLN A 193 -1.16 20.40 38.38
CA GLN A 193 -1.56 21.51 39.25
C GLN A 193 -1.57 21.12 40.73
N LYS A 194 -2.09 19.92 41.05
CA LYS A 194 -2.05 19.40 42.43
C LYS A 194 -0.62 19.22 42.92
N GLU A 195 0.25 18.64 42.10
CA GLU A 195 1.67 18.46 42.42
C GLU A 195 2.35 19.81 42.71
N ILE A 196 2.13 20.82 41.87
CA ILE A 196 2.62 22.18 42.09
C ILE A 196 2.07 22.75 43.41
N SER A 197 0.78 22.57 43.70
CA SER A 197 0.17 23.06 44.93
C SER A 197 0.78 22.40 46.18
N TYR A 198 1.04 21.08 46.11
CA TYR A 198 1.68 20.33 47.18
C TYR A 198 3.12 20.74 47.37
N GLN A 199 3.89 20.89 46.29
CA GLN A 199 5.28 21.33 46.36
C GLN A 199 5.39 22.73 46.94
N THR A 200 4.51 23.65 46.54
CA THR A 200 4.44 25.00 47.10
C THR A 200 4.17 24.96 48.60
N ARG A 201 3.22 24.12 49.03
CA ARG A 201 2.90 23.96 50.45
C ARG A 201 4.02 23.33 51.26
N VAL A 202 4.73 22.34 50.70
CA VAL A 202 5.92 21.75 51.33
C VAL A 202 7.00 22.81 51.52
N ASN A 203 7.30 23.58 50.47
CA ASN A 203 8.32 24.64 50.55
C ASN A 203 7.97 25.72 51.60
N LEU A 204 6.70 26.10 51.71
CA LEU A 204 6.23 27.04 52.74
C LEU A 204 6.41 26.47 54.15
N LEU A 205 6.00 25.23 54.36
CA LEU A 205 6.15 24.57 55.66
C LEU A 205 7.63 24.40 56.04
N GLU A 206 8.51 24.11 55.08
CA GLU A 206 9.96 24.06 55.30
C GLU A 206 10.52 25.43 55.73
N GLN A 207 10.02 26.52 55.14
CA GLN A 207 10.41 27.88 55.50
C GLN A 207 9.92 28.24 56.92
N GLU A 208 8.67 27.95 57.25
CA GLU A 208 8.10 28.17 58.59
C GLU A 208 8.88 27.38 59.66
N LEU A 209 9.17 26.10 59.39
CA LEU A 209 9.94 25.24 60.29
C LEU A 209 11.37 25.76 60.49
N LYS A 210 11.98 26.35 59.44
CA LYS A 210 13.28 27.01 59.56
C LYS A 210 13.21 28.26 60.45
N GLN A 211 12.20 29.10 60.27
CA GLN A 211 11.99 30.29 61.12
C GLN A 211 11.75 29.91 62.58
N GLU A 212 10.92 28.90 62.85
CA GLU A 212 10.69 28.41 64.21
C GLU A 212 11.97 27.89 64.86
N LYS A 213 12.83 27.18 64.11
CA LYS A 213 14.14 26.74 64.60
C LYS A 213 15.05 27.91 64.95
N GLU A 214 15.09 28.95 64.13
CA GLU A 214 15.87 30.16 64.37
C GLU A 214 15.36 30.90 65.62
N VAL A 215 14.04 31.06 65.78
CA VAL A 215 13.42 31.66 66.97
C VAL A 215 13.72 30.84 68.22
N LYS A 216 13.57 29.51 68.15
CA LYS A 216 13.87 28.61 69.26
C LYS A 216 15.34 28.71 69.70
N SER A 217 16.27 28.71 68.74
CA SER A 217 17.71 28.88 69.04
C SER A 217 18.00 30.24 69.67
N SER A 218 17.35 31.32 69.19
CA SER A 218 17.47 32.65 69.80
C SER A 218 16.97 32.68 71.24
N LEU A 219 15.83 32.05 71.52
CA LEU A 219 15.26 31.94 72.88
C LEU A 219 16.15 31.10 73.81
N GLU A 220 16.70 29.98 73.33
CA GLU A 220 17.64 29.15 74.10
C GLU A 220 18.90 29.94 74.47
N ASN A 221 19.49 30.67 73.50
CA ASN A 221 20.63 31.54 73.74
C ASN A 221 20.31 32.66 74.75
N ALA A 222 19.13 33.29 74.64
CA ALA A 222 18.69 34.32 75.58
C ALA A 222 18.51 33.76 77.00
N LEU A 223 17.97 32.55 77.12
CA LEU A 223 17.78 31.86 78.39
C LEU A 223 19.12 31.46 79.02
N GLU A 224 20.10 31.02 78.23
CA GLU A 224 21.47 30.79 78.72
C GLU A 224 22.15 32.08 79.19
N GLN A 225 21.97 33.19 78.48
CA GLN A 225 22.48 34.49 78.90
C GLN A 225 21.86 34.94 80.24
N GLU A 226 20.55 34.80 80.41
CA GLU A 226 19.85 35.09 81.67
C GLU A 226 20.33 34.19 82.81
N LYS A 227 20.49 32.87 82.57
CA LYS A 227 21.07 31.95 83.55
C LYS A 227 22.48 32.37 83.96
N ASN A 228 23.32 32.74 83.00
CA ASN A 228 24.67 33.21 83.25
C ASN A 228 24.69 34.53 84.05
N LYS A 229 23.86 35.51 83.69
CA LYS A 229 23.72 36.77 84.45
C LYS A 229 23.31 36.51 85.90
N ASN A 230 22.28 35.70 86.11
CA ASN A 230 21.78 35.36 87.45
C ASN A 230 22.81 34.57 88.27
N PHE A 231 23.60 33.70 87.63
CA PHE A 231 24.71 32.99 88.27
C PHE A 231 25.77 33.97 88.81
N TRP A 232 26.21 34.93 88.00
CA TRP A 232 27.19 35.94 88.42
C TRP A 232 26.65 36.88 89.51
N GLN A 233 25.37 37.25 89.45
CA GLN A 233 24.73 38.02 90.52
C GLN A 233 24.73 37.29 91.86
N ARG A 234 24.44 35.97 91.86
CA ARG A 234 24.48 35.14 93.07
C ARG A 234 25.90 34.98 93.63
N LEU A 235 26.90 34.80 92.77
CA LEU A 235 28.30 34.77 93.20
C LEU A 235 28.73 36.09 93.81
N GLY A 236 28.40 37.24 93.19
CA GLY A 236 28.72 38.55 93.74
C GLY A 236 28.08 38.85 95.10
N ALA A 237 26.92 38.25 95.39
CA ALA A 237 26.24 38.36 96.69
C ALA A 237 26.89 37.50 97.79
N LEU A 238 27.63 36.44 97.44
CA LEU A 238 28.34 35.58 98.40
C LEU A 238 29.71 36.14 98.83
N PHE A 239 30.26 37.10 98.09
CA PHE A 239 31.56 37.75 98.37
C PHE A 239 31.43 39.15 98.99
N LYS A 240 30.25 39.53 99.47
CA LYS A 240 29.99 40.74 100.28
C LYS A 240 29.58 40.35 101.69
#